data_AF-A0AAC9AQG3-F1
#
_entry.id   AF-A0AAC9AQG3-F1
#
_cell.length_a   1.000
_cell.length_b   1.000
_cell.length_c   1.000
_cell.angle_alpha   90.00
_cell.angle_beta   90.00
_cell.angle_gamma   90.00
#
_symmetry.space_group_name_H-M   'P 1'
#
loop_
_entity.id
_entity.type
_entity.pdbx_description
1 polymer ?
#
loop_
_entity_poly.entity_id
_entity_poly.type
_entity_poly.pdbx_seq_one_letter_code
_entity_poly.pdbx_strand_id
1 'polypeptide(L)'
;MTTDAPFLAISDANRRHLLEELRRGPKTVSELAAGLPVSRPAVSQHLKVLLDAGLVSARAEGTRRVYAVSVAGFRKLNIWLDQFWDA
;
A
#
# COMPACT_ATOMS: atom_id res chain seq x y z
N MET A 1 -14.22 -0.71 -13.41
CA MET A 1 -13.03 -1.53 -13.69
C MET A 1 -11.93 -0.59 -14.10
N THR A 2 -11.10 -0.14 -13.16
CA THR A 2 -9.93 0.69 -13.48
C THR A 2 -8.72 -0.20 -13.25
N THR A 3 -8.38 -1.00 -14.26
CA THR A 3 -7.31 -2.01 -14.20
C THR A 3 -5.94 -1.38 -13.87
N ASP A 4 -5.77 -0.08 -14.13
CA ASP A 4 -4.50 0.63 -13.95
C ASP A 4 -4.27 1.17 -12.53
N ALA A 5 -5.30 1.18 -11.66
CA ALA A 5 -5.19 1.82 -10.34
C ALA A 5 -4.05 1.26 -9.46
N PRO A 6 -3.79 -0.07 -9.43
CA PRO A 6 -2.64 -0.62 -8.70
C PRO A 6 -1.28 -0.23 -9.28
N PHE A 7 -1.14 -0.21 -10.62
CA PHE A 7 0.12 0.16 -11.29
C PHE A 7 0.44 1.66 -11.08
N LEU A 8 -0.57 2.52 -11.20
CA LEU A 8 -0.44 3.94 -10.85
C LEU A 8 -0.12 4.12 -9.37
N ALA A 9 -0.69 3.30 -8.49
CA ALA A 9 -0.42 3.38 -7.06
C ALA A 9 1.04 2.99 -6.72
N ILE A 10 1.68 2.06 -7.44
CA ILE A 10 3.08 1.69 -7.17
C ILE A 10 4.12 2.52 -7.93
N SER A 11 3.72 3.40 -8.86
CA SER A 11 4.69 4.24 -9.60
C SER A 11 5.38 5.30 -8.72
N ASP A 12 4.76 5.71 -7.62
CA ASP A 12 5.25 6.70 -6.68
C ASP A 12 6.23 6.09 -5.65
N ALA A 13 7.36 6.76 -5.43
CA ALA A 13 8.42 6.28 -4.56
C ALA A 13 8.03 6.23 -3.08
N ASN A 14 7.24 7.20 -2.59
CA ASN A 14 6.79 7.22 -1.21
C ASN A 14 5.79 6.07 -0.96
N ARG A 15 4.89 5.81 -1.92
CA ARG A 15 3.96 4.67 -1.83
C ARG A 15 4.67 3.33 -1.82
N ARG A 16 5.71 3.16 -2.67
CA ARG A 16 6.56 1.95 -2.63
C ARG A 16 7.27 1.79 -1.29
N HIS A 17 7.85 2.86 -0.76
CA HIS A 17 8.50 2.82 0.54
C HIS A 17 7.53 2.42 1.67
N LEU A 18 6.30 2.97 1.69
CA LEU A 18 5.28 2.56 2.65
C LEU A 18 4.92 1.08 2.53
N LEU A 19 4.81 0.55 1.31
CA LEU A 19 4.58 -0.88 1.06
C LEU A 19 5.75 -1.74 1.55
N GLU A 20 6.98 -1.30 1.36
CA GLU A 20 8.19 -1.97 1.86
C GLU A 20 8.22 -2.02 3.40
N GLU A 21 7.84 -0.94 4.08
CA GLU A 21 7.69 -0.91 5.53
C GLU A 21 6.57 -1.83 6.01
N LEU A 22 5.41 -1.81 5.35
CA LEU A 22 4.26 -2.65 5.69
C LEU A 22 4.49 -4.14 5.39
N ARG A 23 5.40 -4.46 4.45
CA ARG A 23 5.85 -5.84 4.20
C ARG A 23 6.56 -6.44 5.42
N ARG A 24 7.18 -5.61 6.26
CA ARG A 24 7.84 -6.05 7.50
C ARG A 24 6.87 -6.25 8.66
N GLY A 25 5.64 -5.77 8.54
CA GLY A 25 4.57 -5.99 9.51
C GLY A 25 3.54 -4.86 9.54
N PRO A 26 2.36 -5.08 10.17
CA PRO A 26 1.31 -4.07 10.27
C PRO A 26 1.77 -2.85 11.08
N LYS A 27 1.44 -1.65 10.62
CA LYS A 27 1.86 -0.38 11.25
C LYS A 27 0.75 0.66 11.20
N THR A 28 0.76 1.58 12.15
CA THR A 28 -0.07 2.78 12.19
C THR A 28 0.52 3.90 11.31
N VAL A 29 -0.29 4.90 11.00
CA VAL A 29 0.18 6.12 10.31
C VAL A 29 1.32 6.79 11.07
N SER A 30 1.24 6.83 12.41
CA SER A 30 2.25 7.47 13.24
C SER A 30 3.60 6.75 13.18
N GLU A 31 3.59 5.42 13.18
CA GLU A 31 4.80 4.60 13.03
C GLU A 31 5.40 4.73 11.63
N LEU A 32 4.55 4.75 10.58
CA LEU A 32 5.01 4.93 9.20
C LEU A 32 5.60 6.32 8.95
N ALA A 33 5.03 7.35 9.57
CA ALA A 33 5.52 8.73 9.43
C ALA A 33 6.83 8.98 10.20
N ALA A 34 7.12 8.21 11.26
CA ALA A 34 8.29 8.42 12.09
C ALA A 34 9.63 8.18 11.36
N GLY A 35 9.63 7.39 10.28
CA GLY A 35 10.81 7.05 9.49
C GLY A 35 11.00 7.84 8.20
N LEU A 36 10.15 8.84 7.93
CA LEU A 36 10.10 9.52 6.63
C LEU A 36 10.19 11.05 6.76
N PRO A 37 10.80 11.76 5.80
CA PRO A 37 10.77 13.22 5.72
C PRO A 37 9.41 13.75 5.20
N VAL A 38 8.32 13.01 5.39
CA VAL A 38 6.97 13.39 4.95
C VAL A 38 6.02 13.52 6.14
N SER A 39 5.09 14.46 6.03
CA SER A 39 4.13 14.73 7.09
C SER A 39 3.11 13.60 7.26
N ARG A 40 2.53 13.46 8.46
CA ARG A 40 1.45 12.49 8.72
C ARG A 40 0.25 12.63 7.75
N PRO A 41 -0.20 13.85 7.39
CA PRO A 41 -1.21 14.02 6.34
C PRO A 41 -0.79 13.45 4.99
N ALA A 42 0.46 13.67 4.56
CA ALA A 42 0.97 13.12 3.30
C ALA A 42 1.00 11.58 3.34
N VAL A 43 1.46 10.98 4.44
CA VAL A 43 1.40 9.52 4.64
C VAL A 43 -0.04 9.00 4.57
N SER A 44 -0.99 9.72 5.17
CA SER A 44 -2.40 9.33 5.16
C SER A 44 -3.00 9.39 3.75
N GLN A 45 -2.63 10.40 2.97
CA GLN A 45 -3.03 10.51 1.56
C GLN A 45 -2.48 9.36 0.72
N HIS A 46 -1.20 9.03 0.90
CA HIS A 46 -0.57 7.89 0.22
C HIS A 46 -1.24 6.55 0.59
N LEU A 47 -1.53 6.34 1.88
CA LEU A 47 -2.24 5.14 2.35
C LEU A 47 -3.67 5.06 1.81
N LYS A 48 -4.36 6.20 1.65
CA LYS A 48 -5.68 6.24 1.01
C LYS A 48 -5.61 5.75 -0.44
N VAL A 49 -4.67 6.25 -1.24
CA VAL A 49 -4.47 5.80 -2.63
C VAL A 49 -4.18 4.29 -2.67
N LEU A 50 -3.34 3.78 -1.77
CA LEU A 50 -3.03 2.36 -1.68
C LEU A 50 -4.25 1.50 -1.25
N LEU A 51 -5.11 2.03 -0.37
CA LEU A 51 -6.37 1.39 0.03
C LEU A 51 -7.34 1.31 -1.16
N ASP A 52 -7.52 2.43 -1.86
CA ASP A 52 -8.41 2.54 -3.01
C ASP A 52 -7.94 1.62 -4.15
N ALA A 53 -6.62 1.45 -4.30
CA ALA A 53 -6.01 0.48 -5.21
C ALA A 53 -6.05 -0.98 -4.71
N GLY A 54 -6.50 -1.22 -3.47
CA GLY A 54 -6.60 -2.56 -2.86
C GLY A 54 -5.26 -3.20 -2.48
N LEU A 55 -4.16 -2.43 -2.48
CA LEU A 55 -2.80 -2.90 -2.19
C LEU A 55 -2.49 -2.97 -0.69
N VAL A 56 -3.25 -2.24 0.12
CA VAL A 56 -3.20 -2.35 1.58
C VAL A 56 -4.60 -2.58 2.13
N SER A 57 -4.66 -3.02 3.38
CA SER A 57 -5.87 -3.09 4.19
C SER A 57 -5.69 -2.24 5.44
N ALA A 58 -6.80 -1.84 6.06
CA ALA A 58 -6.79 -1.10 7.31
C ALA A 58 -7.81 -1.71 8.28
N ARG A 59 -7.41 -1.89 9.53
CA ARG A 59 -8.30 -2.29 10.62
C ARG A 59 -8.27 -1.26 11.75
N ALA A 60 -9.41 -1.05 12.39
CA ALA A 60 -9.47 -0.25 13.62
C ALA A 60 -8.92 -1.07 14.79
N GLU A 61 -8.16 -0.43 15.66
CA GLU A 61 -7.69 -0.99 16.91
C GLU A 61 -7.77 0.10 17.98
N GLY A 62 -8.89 0.16 18.71
CA GLY A 62 -9.21 1.31 19.56
C GLY A 62 -9.33 2.58 18.73
N THR A 63 -8.56 3.62 19.09
CA THR A 63 -8.56 4.93 18.40
C THR A 63 -7.61 5.00 17.21
N ARG A 64 -6.79 3.97 16.98
CA ARG A 64 -5.80 3.92 15.89
C ARG A 64 -6.28 3.05 14.72
N ARG A 65 -5.80 3.37 13.52
CA ARG A 65 -5.91 2.51 12.33
C ARG A 65 -4.57 1.83 12.09
N VAL A 66 -4.59 0.52 12.00
CA VAL A 66 -3.43 -0.32 11.68
C VAL A 66 -3.55 -0.77 10.23
N TYR A 67 -2.51 -0.50 9.45
CA TYR A 67 -2.42 -0.82 8.03
C TYR A 67 -1.55 -2.05 7.82
N ALA A 68 -1.84 -2.84 6.79
CA ALA A 68 -1.05 -4.00 6.39
C ALA A 68 -1.12 -4.19 4.87
N VAL A 69 -0.11 -4.84 4.28
CA VAL A 69 -0.15 -5.24 2.86
C VAL A 69 -1.34 -6.17 2.60
N SER A 70 -2.05 -5.94 1.49
CA SER A 70 -3.13 -6.80 1.02
C SER A 70 -2.56 -7.86 0.08
N VAL A 71 -2.39 -9.09 0.58
CA VAL A 71 -1.94 -10.24 -0.23
C VAL A 71 -2.86 -10.46 -1.43
N ALA A 72 -4.18 -10.30 -1.24
CA ALA A 72 -5.15 -10.44 -2.31
C ALA A 72 -4.98 -9.38 -3.41
N GLY A 73 -4.63 -8.14 -3.05
CA GLY A 73 -4.34 -7.07 -4.00
C GLY A 73 -3.12 -7.39 -4.87
N PHE A 74 -2.01 -7.78 -4.24
CA PHE A 74 -0.80 -8.15 -4.96
C PHE A 74 -0.94 -9.43 -5.79
N ARG A 75 -1.74 -10.41 -5.34
CA ARG A 75 -2.02 -11.62 -6.15
C ARG A 75 -2.67 -11.28 -7.50
N LYS A 76 -3.57 -10.29 -7.54
CA LYS A 76 -4.18 -9.84 -8.80
C LYS A 76 -3.17 -9.21 -9.75
N LEU A 77 -2.22 -8.43 -9.21
CA LEU A 77 -1.11 -7.87 -9.98
C LEU A 77 -0.21 -8.99 -10.55
N ASN A 78 0.16 -9.97 -9.73
CA ASN A 78 1.00 -11.08 -10.17
C ASN A 78 0.32 -11.89 -11.29
N ILE A 79 -0.96 -12.25 -11.16
CA ILE A 79 -1.68 -13.00 -12.21
C ILE A 79 -1.61 -12.31 -13.57
N TRP A 80 -1.63 -10.97 -13.59
CA TRP A 80 -1.48 -10.21 -14.83
C TRP A 80 -0.03 -10.20 -15.33
N LEU A 81 0.95 -10.03 -14.44
CA LEU A 81 2.38 -10.04 -14.79
C LEU A 81 2.84 -11.42 -15.33
N ASP A 82 2.33 -12.50 -14.75
CA ASP A 82 2.66 -13.88 -15.13
C ASP A 82 2.33 -14.16 -16.61
N GLN A 83 1.36 -13.44 -17.20
CA GLN A 83 1.00 -13.54 -18.62
C GLN A 83 2.12 -13.12 -19.59
N PHE A 84 3.13 -12.38 -19.11
CA PHE A 84 4.23 -11.86 -19.94
C PHE A 84 5.53 -12.67 -19.80
N TRP A 85 5.67 -13.45 -18.74
CA TRP A 85 6.90 -14.20 -18.44
C TRP A 85 6.78 -15.68 -18.76
N ASP A 86 5.58 -16.25 -18.68
CA ASP A 86 5.31 -17.65 -19.01
C ASP A 86 4.93 -17.84 -20.50
N ALA A 87 5.35 -16.91 -21.36
CA ALA A 87 5.10 -16.88 -22.81
C ALA A 87 6.31 -17.35 -23.64
#